data_AF-A0A7C2QZ89-F1
#
_entry.id   AF-A0A7C2QZ89-F1
#
_cell.length_a   1.000
_cell.length_b   1.000
_cell.length_c   1.000
_cell.angle_alpha   90.00
_cell.angle_beta   90.00
_cell.angle_gamma   90.00
#
_symmetry.space_group_name_H-M   'P 1'
#
loop_
_entity.id
_entity.type
_entity.pdbx_description
1 polymer ?
#
loop_
_entity_poly.entity_id
_entity_poly.type
_entity_poly.pdbx_seq_one_letter_code
_entity_poly.pdbx_strand_id
1 'polypeptide(L)'
;MVFLAGALTFTWGTAQEPDILVFQGKEYALHSNPLERYFNDHPEKRPEAPLRSTNLWRGYVARFELTDGKLYLTDILIQKLKDDTAQNFETVWVSVLADVFPGQKQVLLDWYTGILVCPYGKLVNYVHMGYGSTYEYYKLFEITTGGLTGEKDMGYEAYLEFRKRQFEAFQETEEYQELVRKLQEENDYSREYIDGFLSAFVTEYTSRFLAD
;
A
#
# COMPACT_ATOMS: atom_id res chain seq x y z
N MET A 1 -5.77 8.85 14.79
CA MET A 1 -5.60 7.96 13.62
C MET A 1 -4.54 6.95 14.03
N VAL A 2 -4.89 5.68 14.27
CA VAL A 2 -3.91 4.69 14.75
C VAL A 2 -3.27 4.06 13.51
N PHE A 3 -2.11 4.56 13.10
CA PHE A 3 -1.20 3.77 12.28
C PHE A 3 -0.67 2.67 13.18
N LEU A 4 -1.14 1.44 12.96
CA LEU A 4 -0.59 0.27 13.64
C LEU A 4 0.83 0.08 13.10
N ALA A 5 1.80 0.44 13.93
CA ALA A 5 3.18 -0.01 13.86
C ALA A 5 3.20 -1.54 13.90
N GLY A 6 3.06 -2.18 12.74
CA GLY A 6 3.69 -3.48 12.53
C GLY A 6 5.18 -3.28 12.80
N ALA A 7 5.79 -4.16 13.60
CA ALA A 7 7.20 -4.08 13.95
C ALA A 7 8.04 -3.74 12.70
N LEU A 8 8.95 -2.77 12.83
CA LEU A 8 9.92 -2.38 11.79
C LEU A 8 10.93 -3.52 11.59
N THR A 9 10.45 -4.71 11.23
CA THR A 9 11.27 -5.91 11.10
C THR A 9 11.78 -5.98 9.67
N PHE A 10 13.08 -5.72 9.52
CA PHE A 10 13.87 -6.14 8.36
C PHE A 10 13.91 -7.66 8.32
N THR A 11 12.83 -8.28 7.88
CA THR A 11 12.97 -9.59 7.24
C THR A 11 13.49 -9.32 5.84
N TRP A 12 14.46 -10.10 5.36
CA TRP A 12 14.94 -10.05 3.97
C TRP A 12 13.78 -10.46 3.06
N GLY A 13 12.83 -9.55 2.88
CA GLY A 13 11.56 -9.78 2.23
C GLY A 13 11.79 -9.94 0.74
N THR A 14 10.92 -10.71 0.09
CA THR A 14 10.74 -10.59 -1.35
C THR A 14 9.87 -9.35 -1.61
N ALA A 15 10.05 -8.69 -2.76
CA ALA A 15 9.18 -7.58 -3.13
C ALA A 15 7.72 -8.06 -3.09
N GLN A 16 6.84 -7.29 -2.45
CA GLN A 16 5.43 -7.63 -2.33
C GLN A 16 4.77 -7.40 -3.69
N GLU A 17 3.92 -8.35 -4.11
CA GLU A 17 3.07 -8.21 -5.28
C GLU A 17 2.13 -7.01 -5.06
N PRO A 18 2.18 -5.99 -5.92
CA PRO A 18 1.43 -4.77 -5.73
C PRO A 18 -0.06 -4.99 -6.00
N ASP A 19 -0.88 -4.15 -5.37
CA ASP A 19 -2.25 -3.96 -5.83
C ASP A 19 -2.28 -3.30 -7.21
N ILE A 20 -3.43 -3.25 -7.84
CA ILE A 20 -3.61 -2.62 -9.15
C ILE A 20 -4.50 -1.39 -8.99
N LEU A 21 -4.07 -0.25 -9.53
CA LEU A 21 -4.91 0.93 -9.68
C LEU A 21 -5.17 1.22 -11.16
N VAL A 22 -6.44 1.29 -11.54
CA VAL A 22 -6.89 1.81 -12.84
C VAL A 22 -7.16 3.31 -12.69
N PHE A 23 -6.50 4.12 -13.50
CA PHE A 23 -6.74 5.56 -13.59
C PHE A 23 -6.73 6.00 -15.04
N GLN A 24 -7.80 6.68 -15.47
CA GLN A 24 -7.98 7.12 -16.87
C GLN A 24 -7.79 5.98 -17.89
N GLY A 25 -8.29 4.79 -17.57
CA GLY A 25 -8.20 3.60 -18.42
C GLY A 25 -6.81 2.94 -18.48
N LYS A 26 -5.82 3.44 -17.72
CA LYS A 26 -4.49 2.84 -17.62
C LYS A 26 -4.30 2.16 -16.26
N GLU A 27 -3.66 0.99 -16.29
CA GLU A 27 -3.28 0.25 -15.10
C GLU A 27 -1.91 0.69 -14.56
N TYR A 28 -1.83 0.78 -13.24
CA TYR A 28 -0.62 1.06 -12.49
C TYR A 28 -0.46 0.04 -11.37
N ALA A 29 0.79 -0.34 -11.09
CA ALA A 29 1.12 -0.98 -9.82
C ALA A 29 0.86 0.01 -8.69
N LEU A 30 0.18 -0.43 -7.64
CA LEU A 30 -0.12 0.37 -6.46
C LEU A 30 0.80 -0.06 -5.32
N HIS A 31 1.76 0.80 -5.02
CA HIS A 31 2.72 0.64 -3.91
C HIS A 31 2.13 1.21 -2.61
N SER A 32 0.90 0.81 -2.31
CA SER A 32 0.12 1.18 -1.12
C SER A 32 -0.89 0.06 -0.87
N ASN A 33 -1.39 -0.10 0.36
CA ASN A 33 -2.28 -1.23 0.69
C ASN A 33 -3.62 -0.75 1.30
N PRO A 34 -4.56 -0.21 0.49
CA PRO A 34 -5.75 0.47 1.00
C PRO A 34 -6.70 -0.38 1.86
N LEU A 35 -6.72 -1.71 1.66
CA LEU A 35 -7.61 -2.61 2.42
C LEU A 35 -7.04 -3.09 3.75
N GLU A 36 -5.75 -2.91 4.04
CA GLU A 36 -5.16 -3.46 5.26
C GLU A 36 -5.80 -2.91 6.53
N ARG A 37 -6.17 -1.62 6.53
CA ARG A 37 -6.93 -1.05 7.65
C ARG A 37 -8.30 -1.71 7.81
N TYR A 38 -9.03 -1.90 6.71
CA TYR A 38 -10.34 -2.55 6.73
C TYR A 38 -10.24 -3.98 7.28
N PHE A 39 -9.25 -4.75 6.87
CA PHE A 39 -9.04 -6.11 7.38
C PHE A 39 -8.49 -6.18 8.81
N ASN A 40 -7.80 -5.15 9.28
CA ASN A 40 -7.43 -5.06 10.70
C ASN A 40 -8.66 -4.80 11.59
N ASP A 41 -9.58 -3.95 11.11
CA ASP A 41 -10.83 -3.65 11.81
C ASP A 41 -11.86 -4.79 11.67
N HIS A 42 -11.76 -5.59 10.59
CA HIS A 42 -12.64 -6.71 10.24
C HIS A 42 -11.83 -7.96 9.83
N PRO A 43 -11.10 -8.61 10.77
CA PRO A 43 -10.21 -9.74 10.45
C PRO A 43 -10.95 -10.93 9.84
N GLU A 44 -12.22 -11.13 10.19
CA GLU A 44 -13.10 -12.17 9.63
C GLU A 44 -13.42 -11.97 8.14
N LYS A 45 -13.18 -10.76 7.62
CA LYS A 45 -13.38 -10.41 6.21
C LYS A 45 -12.14 -10.60 5.36
N ARG A 46 -10.98 -10.85 5.97
CA ARG A 46 -9.73 -11.04 5.23
C ARG A 46 -9.83 -12.34 4.40
N PRO A 47 -9.58 -12.31 3.09
CA PRO A 47 -9.58 -13.52 2.28
C PRO A 47 -8.62 -14.56 2.82
N GLU A 48 -9.09 -15.81 2.93
CA GLU A 48 -8.21 -16.93 3.18
C GLU A 48 -7.41 -17.23 1.91
N ALA A 49 -6.09 -17.07 2.00
CA ALA A 49 -5.17 -17.42 0.93
C ALA A 49 -4.63 -18.83 1.16
N PRO A 50 -5.14 -19.86 0.46
CA PRO A 50 -4.72 -21.25 0.69
C PRO A 50 -3.26 -21.48 0.29
N LEU A 51 -2.73 -20.65 -0.59
CA LEU A 51 -1.35 -20.70 -1.05
C LEU A 51 -0.55 -19.56 -0.42
N ARG A 52 0.54 -19.92 0.26
CA ARG A 52 1.50 -18.96 0.80
C ARG A 52 2.64 -18.76 -0.19
N SER A 53 2.84 -17.52 -0.63
CA SER A 53 4.03 -17.12 -1.40
C SER A 53 4.81 -16.05 -0.63
N THR A 54 6.13 -16.09 -0.71
CA THR A 54 7.01 -15.10 -0.03
C THR A 54 6.89 -13.69 -0.64
N ASN A 55 6.44 -13.59 -1.90
CA ASN A 55 6.18 -12.33 -2.59
C ASN A 55 4.71 -11.87 -2.50
N LEU A 56 3.82 -12.61 -1.83
CA LEU A 56 2.41 -12.25 -1.65
C LEU A 56 1.99 -12.53 -0.21
N TRP A 57 2.70 -11.95 0.75
CA TRP A 57 2.47 -12.22 2.17
C TRP A 57 1.09 -11.72 2.64
N ARG A 58 0.51 -10.73 1.95
CA ARG A 58 -0.88 -10.29 2.19
C ARG A 58 -1.92 -11.36 1.85
N GLY A 59 -1.59 -12.29 0.95
CA GLY A 59 -2.47 -13.36 0.49
C GLY A 59 -3.47 -12.97 -0.61
N TYR A 60 -3.55 -11.69 -0.96
CA TYR A 60 -4.45 -11.19 -2.01
C TYR A 60 -3.81 -10.04 -2.81
N VAL A 61 -4.33 -9.82 -4.01
CA VAL A 61 -4.12 -8.61 -4.82
C VAL A 61 -5.47 -7.92 -4.98
N ALA A 62 -5.58 -6.68 -4.53
CA ALA A 62 -6.77 -5.86 -4.72
C ALA A 62 -6.64 -5.04 -6.01
N ARG A 63 -7.77 -4.86 -6.68
CA ARG A 63 -7.90 -4.01 -7.86
C ARG A 63 -8.79 -2.84 -7.54
N PHE A 64 -8.27 -1.65 -7.78
CA PHE A 64 -8.97 -0.39 -7.56
C PHE A 64 -9.16 0.36 -8.87
N GLU A 65 -10.16 1.22 -8.90
CA GLU A 65 -10.39 2.19 -9.96
C GLU A 65 -10.59 3.57 -9.35
N LEU A 66 -9.81 4.54 -9.80
CA LEU A 66 -9.99 5.95 -9.48
C LEU A 66 -10.69 6.63 -10.65
N THR A 67 -11.99 6.86 -10.50
CA THR A 67 -12.87 7.40 -11.54
C THR A 67 -13.87 8.37 -10.93
N ASP A 68 -14.25 9.41 -11.68
CA ASP A 68 -15.15 10.48 -11.21
C ASP A 68 -14.73 11.09 -9.86
N GLY A 69 -13.40 11.19 -9.64
CA GLY A 69 -12.82 11.72 -8.41
C GLY A 69 -13.02 10.83 -7.17
N LYS A 70 -13.36 9.55 -7.34
CA LYS A 70 -13.63 8.60 -6.26
C LYS A 70 -12.86 7.30 -6.43
N LEU A 71 -12.42 6.74 -5.30
CA LEU A 71 -11.70 5.48 -5.24
C LEU A 71 -12.67 4.32 -5.00
N TYR A 72 -12.73 3.40 -5.97
CA TYR A 72 -13.52 2.18 -5.88
C TYR A 72 -12.62 0.96 -5.81
N LEU A 73 -12.98 -0.01 -4.98
CA LEU A 73 -12.49 -1.38 -5.07
C LEU A 73 -13.35 -2.12 -6.10
N THR A 74 -12.72 -2.66 -7.12
CA THR A 74 -13.38 -3.38 -8.21
C THR A 74 -13.16 -4.88 -8.14
N ASP A 75 -12.11 -5.34 -7.46
CA ASP A 75 -11.87 -6.77 -7.27
C ASP A 75 -10.93 -7.06 -6.08
N ILE A 76 -11.01 -8.28 -5.56
CA ILE A 76 -10.03 -8.87 -4.65
C ILE A 76 -9.70 -10.24 -5.21
N LEU A 77 -8.42 -10.46 -5.55
CA LEU A 77 -7.95 -11.68 -6.20
C LEU A 77 -7.07 -12.48 -5.24
N ILE A 78 -7.30 -13.79 -5.18
CA ILE A 78 -6.40 -14.73 -4.49
C ILE A 78 -5.92 -15.81 -5.45
N GLN A 79 -4.75 -16.40 -5.17
CA GLN A 79 -4.30 -17.58 -5.91
C GLN A 79 -4.88 -18.86 -5.30
N LYS A 80 -5.40 -19.73 -6.18
CA LYS A 80 -5.80 -21.11 -5.84
C LYS A 80 -5.13 -22.09 -6.78
N LEU A 81 -4.97 -23.35 -6.35
CA LEU A 81 -4.60 -24.43 -7.26
C LEU A 81 -5.71 -24.61 -8.30
N LYS A 82 -5.32 -24.79 -9.55
CA LYS A 82 -6.26 -25.02 -10.65
C LYS A 82 -7.04 -26.33 -10.48
N ASP A 83 -6.34 -27.37 -10.03
CA ASP A 83 -6.89 -28.68 -9.69
C ASP A 83 -6.39 -29.09 -8.30
N ASP A 84 -7.25 -29.71 -7.49
CA ASP A 84 -6.91 -30.20 -6.13
C ASP A 84 -6.21 -31.57 -6.18
N THR A 85 -5.54 -31.89 -7.30
CA THR A 85 -4.83 -33.15 -7.48
C THR A 85 -3.35 -32.96 -7.25
N ALA A 86 -2.73 -33.89 -6.52
CA ALA A 86 -1.34 -33.81 -6.06
C ALA A 86 -0.25 -33.79 -7.15
N GLN A 87 -0.62 -33.62 -8.42
CA GLN A 87 0.27 -33.71 -9.59
C GLN A 87 0.43 -32.39 -10.35
N ASN A 88 -0.38 -31.36 -10.07
CA ASN A 88 -0.30 -30.06 -10.76
C ASN A 88 -0.21 -28.91 -9.77
N PHE A 89 0.85 -28.10 -9.87
CA PHE A 89 1.06 -26.88 -9.08
C PHE A 89 0.64 -25.60 -9.83
N GLU A 90 -0.07 -25.73 -10.95
CA GLU A 90 -0.60 -24.59 -11.69
C GLU A 90 -1.60 -23.81 -10.82
N THR A 91 -1.37 -22.51 -10.69
CA THR A 91 -2.24 -21.61 -9.94
C THR A 91 -3.08 -20.74 -10.86
N VAL A 92 -4.26 -20.35 -10.37
CA VAL A 92 -5.15 -19.42 -11.04
C VAL A 92 -5.56 -18.31 -10.07
N TRP A 93 -5.75 -17.11 -10.61
CA TRP A 93 -6.32 -15.99 -9.87
C TRP A 93 -7.84 -16.12 -9.84
N VAL A 94 -8.41 -16.03 -8.65
CA VAL A 94 -9.86 -16.14 -8.43
C VAL A 94 -10.34 -14.89 -7.70
N SER A 95 -11.38 -14.25 -8.24
CA SER A 95 -12.08 -13.17 -7.57
C SER A 95 -12.83 -13.68 -6.35
N VAL A 96 -12.64 -12.99 -5.23
CA VAL A 96 -13.32 -13.21 -3.95
C VAL A 96 -14.00 -11.94 -3.45
N LEU A 97 -14.22 -10.95 -4.32
CA LEU A 97 -14.90 -9.71 -3.95
C LEU A 97 -16.26 -9.99 -3.33
N ALA A 98 -17.03 -10.93 -3.89
CA ALA A 98 -18.37 -11.28 -3.40
C ALA A 98 -18.33 -12.00 -2.04
N ASP A 99 -17.22 -12.66 -1.68
CA ASP A 99 -17.06 -13.29 -0.38
C ASP A 99 -16.82 -12.23 0.71
N VAL A 100 -16.03 -11.20 0.38
CA VAL A 100 -15.72 -10.08 1.29
C VAL A 100 -16.89 -9.10 1.38
N PHE A 101 -17.44 -8.71 0.23
CA PHE A 101 -18.53 -7.74 0.05
C PHE A 101 -19.71 -8.34 -0.72
N PRO A 102 -20.57 -9.16 -0.06
CA PRO A 102 -21.69 -9.84 -0.71
C PRO A 102 -22.62 -8.89 -1.47
N GLY A 103 -22.93 -9.25 -2.72
CA GLY A 103 -23.85 -8.51 -3.58
C GLY A 103 -23.29 -7.24 -4.21
N GLN A 104 -22.04 -6.86 -3.91
CA GLN A 104 -21.40 -5.67 -4.48
C GLN A 104 -20.62 -6.03 -5.75
N LYS A 105 -20.78 -5.21 -6.79
CA LYS A 105 -19.96 -5.30 -8.01
C LYS A 105 -18.69 -4.46 -7.93
N GLN A 106 -18.74 -3.40 -7.13
CA GLN A 106 -17.65 -2.52 -6.76
C GLN A 106 -18.00 -1.87 -5.41
N VAL A 107 -17.00 -1.41 -4.67
CA VAL A 107 -17.19 -0.81 -3.35
C VAL A 107 -16.51 0.55 -3.32
N LEU A 108 -17.26 1.61 -3.00
CA LEU A 108 -16.66 2.91 -2.74
C LEU A 108 -15.84 2.82 -1.44
N LEU A 109 -14.57 3.20 -1.49
CA LEU A 109 -13.70 3.23 -0.32
C LEU A 109 -13.91 4.52 0.48
N ASP A 110 -15.15 4.79 0.89
CA ASP A 110 -15.51 6.02 1.63
C ASP A 110 -14.85 6.11 3.02
N TRP A 111 -14.26 5.03 3.52
CA TRP A 111 -13.47 5.04 4.76
C TRP A 111 -11.97 5.30 4.54
N TYR A 112 -11.49 5.31 3.30
CA TYR A 112 -10.06 5.43 3.01
C TYR A 112 -9.61 6.91 2.97
N THR A 113 -8.58 7.23 3.75
CA THR A 113 -7.86 8.50 3.70
C THR A 113 -6.37 8.20 3.71
N GLY A 114 -5.63 8.64 2.69
CA GLY A 114 -4.24 8.25 2.47
C GLY A 114 -3.66 8.76 1.16
N ILE A 115 -2.37 8.55 0.97
CA ILE A 115 -1.68 8.78 -0.31
C ILE A 115 -1.51 7.44 -1.02
N LEU A 116 -2.05 7.34 -2.24
CA LEU A 116 -1.78 6.24 -3.16
C LEU A 116 -0.50 6.55 -3.96
N VAL A 117 0.42 5.59 -4.04
CA VAL A 117 1.68 5.74 -4.79
C VAL A 117 1.74 4.74 -5.94
N CYS A 118 1.85 5.26 -7.16
CA CYS A 118 1.90 4.47 -8.40
C CYS A 118 3.20 4.73 -9.17
N PRO A 119 4.25 3.92 -8.96
CA PRO A 119 5.44 4.00 -9.80
C PRO A 119 5.17 3.50 -11.22
N TYR A 120 5.88 4.07 -12.19
CA TYR A 120 5.86 3.59 -13.57
C TYR A 120 7.14 3.99 -14.33
N GLY A 121 7.31 3.42 -15.53
CA GLY A 121 8.56 3.52 -16.28
C GLY A 121 9.56 2.45 -15.84
N LYS A 122 10.84 2.65 -16.16
CA LYS A 122 11.88 1.66 -15.83
C LYS A 122 12.21 1.70 -14.34
N LEU A 123 12.65 0.54 -13.84
CA LEU A 123 13.25 0.43 -12.52
C LEU A 123 14.61 1.13 -12.52
N VAL A 124 14.83 2.00 -11.54
CA VAL A 124 16.07 2.79 -11.36
C VAL A 124 16.98 2.11 -10.36
N ASN A 125 16.47 1.81 -9.15
CA ASN A 125 17.22 1.05 -8.14
C ASN A 125 16.37 -0.11 -7.63
N TYR A 126 16.98 -1.30 -7.61
CA TYR A 126 16.34 -2.50 -7.12
C TYR A 126 16.56 -2.66 -5.62
N VAL A 127 15.48 -2.88 -4.88
CA VAL A 127 15.48 -3.18 -3.46
C VAL A 127 14.51 -4.34 -3.22
N HIS A 128 14.99 -5.42 -2.60
CA HIS A 128 14.18 -6.61 -2.33
C HIS A 128 13.06 -6.38 -1.30
N MET A 129 13.09 -5.28 -0.56
CA MET A 129 12.18 -5.01 0.57
C MET A 129 10.86 -4.36 0.13
N GLY A 130 9.77 -5.14 0.12
CA GLY A 130 8.41 -4.61 -0.06
C GLY A 130 8.27 -3.73 -1.30
N TYR A 131 7.86 -2.48 -1.11
CA TYR A 131 7.73 -1.47 -2.18
C TYR A 131 8.94 -0.53 -2.28
N GLY A 132 10.10 -0.90 -1.70
CA GLY A 132 11.28 -0.05 -1.59
C GLY A 132 12.09 0.15 -2.88
N SER A 133 11.78 -0.58 -3.96
CA SER A 133 12.41 -0.33 -5.27
C SER A 133 11.98 1.04 -5.82
N THR A 134 12.84 1.63 -6.65
CA THR A 134 12.58 2.95 -7.24
C THR A 134 12.48 2.94 -8.76
N TYR A 135 11.76 3.92 -9.32
CA TYR A 135 11.33 3.95 -10.72
C TYR A 135 11.51 5.35 -11.34
N GLU A 136 11.48 5.42 -12.68
CA GLU A 136 11.67 6.67 -13.42
C GLU A 136 10.61 7.73 -13.08
N TYR A 137 9.36 7.32 -12.84
CA TYR A 137 8.24 8.21 -12.59
C TYR A 137 7.28 7.69 -11.52
N TYR A 138 6.54 8.61 -10.92
CA TYR A 138 5.59 8.35 -9.85
C TYR A 138 4.35 9.22 -10.01
N LYS A 139 3.19 8.57 -10.02
CA LYS A 139 1.90 9.23 -9.86
C LYS A 139 1.42 9.04 -8.43
N LEU A 140 1.10 10.14 -7.76
CA LEU A 140 0.59 10.14 -6.39
C LEU A 140 -0.81 10.70 -6.37
N PHE A 141 -1.69 10.08 -5.58
CA PHE A 141 -3.05 10.56 -5.38
C PHE A 141 -3.32 10.71 -3.89
N GLU A 142 -3.65 11.92 -3.47
CA GLU A 142 -4.18 12.16 -2.13
C GLU A 142 -5.68 11.86 -2.13
N ILE A 143 -6.08 10.93 -1.27
CA ILE A 143 -7.48 10.53 -1.10
C ILE A 143 -7.94 10.91 0.30
N THR A 144 -9.09 11.58 0.39
CA THR A 144 -9.79 11.89 1.64
C THR A 144 -11.19 11.29 1.61
N THR A 145 -11.47 10.33 2.50
CA THR A 145 -12.79 9.70 2.63
C THR A 145 -13.28 9.15 1.27
N GLY A 146 -12.40 8.47 0.56
CA GLY A 146 -12.62 7.91 -0.77
C GLY A 146 -12.63 8.91 -1.94
N GLY A 147 -12.52 10.22 -1.67
CA GLY A 147 -12.49 11.27 -2.70
C GLY A 147 -11.07 11.75 -3.02
N LEU A 148 -10.78 11.97 -4.31
CA LEU A 148 -9.52 12.55 -4.77
C LEU A 148 -9.43 14.03 -4.38
N THR A 149 -8.40 14.41 -3.63
CA THR A 149 -8.16 15.80 -3.19
C THR A 149 -6.86 16.39 -3.74
N GLY A 150 -5.95 15.56 -4.24
CA GLY A 150 -4.72 16.02 -4.88
C GLY A 150 -4.10 14.97 -5.80
N GLU A 151 -3.42 15.42 -6.85
CA GLU A 151 -2.64 14.58 -7.76
C GLU A 151 -1.25 15.19 -7.96
N LYS A 152 -0.22 14.35 -7.98
CA LYS A 152 1.13 14.74 -8.42
C LYS A 152 1.65 13.71 -9.42
N ASP A 153 2.40 14.19 -10.40
CA ASP A 153 3.11 13.37 -11.38
C ASP A 153 4.56 13.85 -11.45
N MET A 154 5.50 12.99 -11.07
CA MET A 154 6.87 13.38 -10.76
C MET A 154 7.87 12.37 -11.33
N GLY A 155 9.01 12.86 -11.82
CA GLY A 155 10.17 12.02 -12.09
C GLY A 155 10.89 11.59 -10.81
N TYR A 156 11.78 10.62 -10.93
CA TYR A 156 12.56 10.03 -9.83
C TYR A 156 13.15 11.06 -8.84
N GLU A 157 13.92 12.03 -9.32
CA GLU A 157 14.58 13.04 -8.45
C GLU A 157 13.56 13.93 -7.72
N ALA A 158 12.50 14.34 -8.43
CA ALA A 158 11.43 15.14 -7.83
C ALA A 158 10.66 14.35 -6.76
N TYR A 159 10.47 13.04 -6.96
CA TYR A 159 9.85 12.16 -5.97
C TYR A 159 10.73 11.98 -4.72
N LEU A 160 12.05 11.86 -4.87
CA LEU A 160 12.97 11.81 -3.73
C LEU A 160 12.92 13.10 -2.91
N GLU A 161 12.96 14.26 -3.57
CA GLU A 161 12.87 15.55 -2.89
C GLU A 161 11.49 15.77 -2.25
N PHE A 162 10.41 15.31 -2.91
CA PHE A 162 9.07 15.29 -2.31
C PHE A 162 9.07 14.47 -1.02
N ARG A 163 9.60 13.23 -1.03
CA ARG A 163 9.64 12.38 0.17
C ARG A 163 10.44 13.01 1.31
N LYS A 164 11.57 13.63 0.99
CA LYS A 164 12.39 14.35 1.98
C LYS A 164 11.60 15.48 2.64
N ARG A 165 11.01 16.38 1.84
CA ARG A 165 10.21 17.51 2.36
C ARG A 165 8.95 17.07 3.08
N GLN A 166 8.29 16.02 2.58
CA GLN A 166 7.15 15.39 3.23
C GLN A 166 7.53 14.86 4.62
N PHE A 167 8.72 14.24 4.75
CA PHE A 167 9.22 13.75 6.03
C PHE A 167 9.58 14.90 6.98
N GLU A 168 10.31 15.90 6.51
CA GLU A 168 10.63 17.11 7.29
C GLU A 168 9.35 17.76 7.84
N ALA A 169 8.32 17.92 7.01
CA ALA A 169 7.02 18.43 7.45
C ALA A 169 6.28 17.49 8.41
N PHE A 170 6.42 16.17 8.24
CA PHE A 170 5.85 15.18 9.15
C PHE A 170 6.48 15.23 10.54
N GLN A 171 7.79 15.52 10.64
CA GLN A 171 8.49 15.59 11.92
C GLN A 171 7.92 16.68 12.86
N GLU A 172 7.32 17.72 12.29
CA GLU A 172 6.70 18.83 13.01
C GLU A 172 5.27 18.52 13.52
N THR A 173 4.71 17.35 13.22
CA THR A 173 3.33 17.01 13.62
C THR A 173 3.25 16.21 14.92
N GLU A 174 2.13 16.35 15.64
CA GLU A 174 1.86 15.55 16.86
C GLU A 174 1.79 14.04 16.54
N GLU A 175 1.27 13.68 15.36
CA GLU A 175 1.18 12.28 14.92
C GLU A 175 2.55 11.61 14.81
N TYR A 176 3.57 12.33 14.34
CA TYR A 176 4.93 11.82 14.29
C TYR A 176 5.51 11.62 15.70
N GLN A 177 5.33 12.59 16.60
CA GLN A 177 5.84 12.47 17.98
C GLN A 177 5.23 11.27 18.70
N GLU A 178 3.92 11.04 18.53
CA GLU A 178 3.22 9.89 19.07
C GLU A 178 3.72 8.57 18.47
N LEU A 179 3.91 8.52 17.14
CA LEU A 179 4.40 7.35 16.43
C LEU A 179 5.82 6.96 16.90
N VAL A 180 6.72 7.94 17.01
CA VAL A 180 8.10 7.69 17.46
C VAL A 180 8.10 7.17 18.89
N ARG A 181 7.34 7.79 19.81
CA ARG A 181 7.23 7.34 21.20
C ARG A 181 6.80 5.87 21.26
N LYS A 182 5.73 5.53 20.54
CA LYS A 182 5.19 4.16 20.49
C LYS A 182 6.23 3.16 19.95
N LEU A 183 6.93 3.50 18.87
CA LEU A 183 7.93 2.62 18.26
C LEU A 183 9.13 2.36 19.20
N GLN A 184 9.56 3.37 19.95
CA GLN A 184 10.63 3.23 20.94
C GLN A 184 10.22 2.36 22.12
N GLU A 185 9.00 2.54 22.63
CA GLU A 185 8.45 1.73 23.74
C GLU A 185 8.29 0.26 23.36
N GLU A 186 7.90 -0.03 22.11
CA GLU A 186 7.59 -1.40 21.67
C GLU A 186 8.82 -2.20 21.19
N ASN A 187 9.89 -1.56 20.72
CA ASN A 187 10.95 -2.26 19.96
C ASN A 187 12.41 -1.90 20.30
N ASP A 188 12.66 -1.00 21.26
CA ASP A 188 14.01 -0.51 21.64
C ASP A 188 14.83 0.06 20.46
N TYR A 189 14.14 0.62 19.46
CA TYR A 189 14.80 1.20 18.28
C TYR A 189 15.41 2.57 18.58
N SER A 190 16.59 2.82 18.01
CA SER A 190 17.22 4.14 18.07
C SER A 190 16.42 5.16 17.25
N ARG A 191 16.49 6.44 17.65
CA ARG A 191 15.83 7.53 16.92
C ARG A 191 16.32 7.63 15.47
N GLU A 192 17.62 7.47 15.24
CA GLU A 192 18.23 7.48 13.91
C GLU A 192 17.64 6.39 13.01
N TYR A 193 17.44 5.19 13.55
CA TYR A 193 16.83 4.08 12.81
C TYR A 193 15.37 4.38 12.45
N ILE A 194 14.58 4.87 13.41
CA ILE A 194 13.17 5.23 13.19
C ILE A 194 13.07 6.32 12.12
N ASP A 195 13.88 7.37 12.21
CA ASP A 195 13.84 8.48 11.26
C ASP A 195 14.27 8.06 9.86
N GLY A 196 15.31 7.24 9.75
CA GLY A 196 15.72 6.65 8.47
C GLY A 196 14.61 5.82 7.84
N PHE A 197 13.90 5.01 8.63
CA PHE A 197 12.79 4.20 8.15
C PHE A 197 11.58 5.06 7.75
N LEU A 198 11.13 5.97 8.61
CA LEU A 198 9.97 6.82 8.33
C LEU A 198 10.22 7.74 7.14
N SER A 199 11.45 8.23 6.95
CA SER A 199 11.84 8.95 5.73
C SER A 199 11.79 8.06 4.49
N ALA A 200 12.20 6.79 4.62
CA ALA A 200 12.15 5.79 3.56
C ALA A 200 10.70 5.52 3.06
N PHE A 201 9.73 5.55 3.96
CA PHE A 201 8.35 5.12 3.73
C PHE A 201 7.30 6.19 4.10
N VAL A 202 7.65 7.48 4.07
CA VAL A 202 6.82 8.57 4.63
C VAL A 202 5.39 8.61 4.09
N THR A 203 5.17 8.20 2.84
CA THR A 203 3.85 8.14 2.21
C THR A 203 2.94 7.06 2.80
N GLU A 204 3.50 6.07 3.50
CA GLU A 204 2.74 5.05 4.24
C GLU A 204 2.32 5.55 5.64
N TYR A 205 2.98 6.59 6.16
CA TYR A 205 2.74 7.16 7.50
C TYR A 205 2.05 8.52 7.48
N THR A 206 1.88 9.11 6.30
CA THR A 206 1.18 10.39 6.11
C THR A 206 -0.03 10.18 5.23
N SER A 207 -1.14 10.86 5.57
CA SER A 207 -2.42 10.68 4.89
C SER A 207 -2.75 11.79 3.88
N ARG A 208 -1.89 12.82 3.81
CA ARG A 208 -2.04 14.03 2.99
C ARG A 208 -0.67 14.55 2.57
N PHE A 209 -0.61 15.30 1.48
CA PHE A 209 0.57 16.06 1.09
C PHE A 209 0.80 17.17 2.12
N LEU A 210 1.88 17.02 2.89
CA LEU A 210 2.33 18.01 3.86
C LEU A 210 3.29 19.02 3.22
N ALA A 211 3.88 18.65 2.09
CA ALA A 211 4.75 19.48 1.28
C ALA A 211 4.19 19.64 -0.15
N ASP A 212 4.35 20.85 -0.71
CA ASP A 212 3.98 21.19 -2.09
C ASP A 212 4.93 20.61 -3.14
#